data_AF-A0A4V3SGU2-F1
#
_entry.id   AF-A0A4V3SGU2-F1
#
_cell.length_a   1.000
_cell.length_b   1.000
_cell.length_c   1.000
_cell.angle_alpha   90.00
_cell.angle_beta   90.00
_cell.angle_gamma   90.00
#
_symmetry.space_group_name_H-M   'P 1'
#
loop_
_entity.id
_entity.type
_entity.pdbx_description
1 polymer ?
#
loop_
_entity_poly.entity_id
_entity_poly.type
_entity_poly.pdbx_seq_one_letter_code
_entity_poly.pdbx_strand_id
1 'polypeptide(L)'
;MSGNAVKYRSNQKREENGVGPKKPAQKLKSNPKNTLVLWKSPVSTLYSFFLECVFRFTQLRFTVLRNKGWFFLLLFTLVAIWLLNCVDGPHTEVFQRLQKTILWWGWWVWLGFLSSCGFGTGLHTFVLYLGPFIAEVTMSAYECKTLKFPRPPYPDRIICPDGAFLEEKITFWRIMRKVQMESIMWGIGTAIGELPPYFMARGARLSDRHNDEDLKELEEILATEQTHDSVHTKDLSFQKRAELLLHRLIIRAGFLGILLCASVPNPLFDLAGMTCGHFLVPFWSFFGATVIGKAIIKVHLQQFTVIALSSEHHVESLVHLMGRIPVYGRSLQAPFLEYLQQQKANLHNKVTTTHQSWLQTIIFLIVTGLICSFVVSIIHALANKYQRRLRQWQRIAEAENLNAK
;
A
#
# COMPACT_ATOMS: atom_id res chain seq x y z
N MET A 1 21.46 42.98 -48.16
CA MET A 1 21.67 42.35 -46.84
C MET A 1 20.42 41.58 -46.49
N SER A 2 20.53 40.25 -46.53
CA SER A 2 19.44 39.30 -46.32
C SER A 2 19.06 39.23 -44.84
N GLY A 3 17.81 39.57 -44.50
CA GLY A 3 17.24 39.42 -43.17
C GLY A 3 16.53 38.08 -43.04
N ASN A 4 17.18 37.10 -42.42
CA ASN A 4 16.61 35.77 -42.17
C ASN A 4 15.47 35.84 -41.14
N ALA A 5 14.25 35.59 -41.62
CA ALA A 5 13.07 35.34 -40.79
C ALA A 5 13.13 33.94 -40.18
N VAL A 6 13.40 33.84 -38.87
CA VAL A 6 13.33 32.58 -38.13
C VAL A 6 11.88 32.30 -37.76
N LYS A 7 11.23 31.43 -38.55
CA LYS A 7 9.92 30.82 -38.26
C LYS A 7 10.01 29.96 -37.00
N TYR A 8 9.45 30.43 -35.88
CA TYR A 8 9.16 29.56 -34.73
C TYR A 8 7.97 28.66 -35.07
N ARG A 9 8.28 27.37 -35.28
CA ARG A 9 7.31 26.30 -35.55
C ARG A 9 6.60 25.95 -34.24
N SER A 10 5.35 26.38 -34.08
CA SER A 10 4.49 25.99 -32.95
C SER A 10 4.15 24.50 -33.05
N ASN A 11 4.86 23.66 -32.29
CA ASN A 11 4.49 22.27 -32.09
C ASN A 11 3.25 22.21 -31.17
N GLN A 12 2.08 22.22 -31.79
CA GLN A 12 0.79 21.96 -31.16
C GLN A 12 0.74 20.47 -30.79
N LYS A 13 1.19 20.11 -29.58
CA LYS A 13 0.90 18.81 -28.99
C LYS A 13 -0.60 18.78 -28.66
N ARG A 14 -1.36 18.03 -29.45
CA ARG A 14 -2.76 17.67 -29.17
C ARG A 14 -2.78 16.86 -27.87
N GLU A 15 -3.34 17.45 -26.81
CA GLU A 15 -3.59 16.73 -25.56
C GLU A 15 -4.83 15.84 -25.72
N GLU A 16 -4.61 14.53 -25.65
CA GLU A 16 -5.67 13.53 -25.50
C GLU A 16 -6.29 13.66 -24.12
N ASN A 17 -7.30 14.52 -23.99
CA ASN A 17 -8.44 14.41 -23.08
C ASN A 17 -9.19 15.74 -23.16
N GLY A 18 -10.31 15.77 -23.89
CA GLY A 18 -11.10 16.97 -24.22
C GLY A 18 -11.48 17.89 -23.05
N VAL A 19 -10.51 18.67 -22.59
CA VAL A 19 -10.63 19.81 -21.69
C VAL A 19 -9.93 20.94 -22.43
N GLY A 20 -10.67 21.99 -22.75
CA GLY A 20 -10.13 23.16 -23.46
C GLY A 20 -8.97 23.83 -22.69
N PRO A 21 -8.19 24.70 -23.36
CA PRO A 21 -7.01 25.31 -22.78
C PRO A 21 -7.39 26.15 -21.55
N LYS A 22 -6.81 25.81 -20.39
CA LYS A 22 -7.02 26.56 -19.15
C LYS A 22 -6.21 27.85 -19.18
N LYS A 23 -6.89 29.00 -19.12
CA LYS A 23 -6.29 30.31 -18.82
C LYS A 23 -5.67 30.30 -17.40
N PRO A 24 -4.62 31.11 -17.13
CA PRO A 24 -3.91 31.10 -15.85
C PRO A 24 -4.84 31.54 -14.71
N ALA A 25 -5.10 30.61 -13.78
CA ALA A 25 -5.95 30.87 -12.62
C ALA A 25 -5.18 31.64 -11.56
N GLN A 26 -5.64 32.86 -11.29
CA GLN A 26 -5.12 33.74 -10.24
C GLN A 26 -5.42 33.16 -8.84
N LYS A 27 -4.37 33.02 -8.02
CA LYS A 27 -4.27 32.65 -6.58
C LYS A 27 -5.57 32.23 -5.88
N LEU A 28 -5.68 30.93 -5.58
CA LEU A 28 -6.68 30.38 -4.66
C LEU A 28 -6.20 30.53 -3.19
N LYS A 29 -6.31 31.72 -2.60
CA LYS A 29 -6.27 31.81 -1.13
C LYS A 29 -7.52 31.12 -0.58
N SER A 30 -7.40 29.87 -0.15
CA SER A 30 -8.46 29.21 0.60
C SER A 30 -8.54 29.85 1.98
N ASN A 31 -9.54 30.70 2.22
CA ASN A 31 -9.89 31.10 3.58
C ASN A 31 -10.23 29.83 4.38
N PRO A 32 -9.50 29.49 5.45
CA PRO A 32 -9.73 28.26 6.23
C PRO A 32 -11.04 28.29 7.03
N LYS A 33 -11.74 29.44 7.05
CA LYS A 33 -12.93 29.68 7.87
C LYS A 33 -14.20 28.92 7.42
N ASN A 34 -14.24 28.37 6.19
CA ASN A 34 -15.43 27.69 5.63
C ASN A 34 -15.13 26.26 5.13
N THR A 35 -14.36 25.48 5.89
CA THR A 35 -14.28 24.03 5.66
C THR A 35 -15.50 23.36 6.26
N LEU A 36 -16.22 22.57 5.45
CA LEU A 36 -17.35 21.78 5.92
C LEU A 36 -16.81 20.62 6.76
N VAL A 37 -17.32 20.54 7.98
CA VAL A 37 -16.99 19.50 8.96
C VAL A 37 -18.32 18.93 9.44
N LEU A 38 -18.44 17.60 9.44
CA LEU A 38 -19.63 16.87 9.84
C LEU A 38 -20.13 17.29 11.24
N TRP A 39 -19.20 17.54 12.15
CA TRP A 39 -19.48 17.97 13.53
C TRP A 39 -19.97 19.42 13.66
N LYS A 40 -19.69 20.29 12.68
CA LYS A 40 -20.13 21.70 12.69
C LYS A 40 -21.40 21.92 11.88
N SER A 41 -21.55 21.20 10.76
CA SER A 41 -22.68 21.35 9.83
C SER A 41 -23.00 20.01 9.14
N PRO A 42 -23.64 19.06 9.84
CA PRO A 42 -23.83 17.69 9.35
C PRO A 42 -24.66 17.65 8.06
N VAL A 43 -25.80 18.36 8.02
CA VAL A 43 -26.71 18.37 6.87
C VAL A 43 -26.05 18.99 5.63
N SER A 44 -25.39 20.14 5.78
CA SER A 44 -24.71 20.80 4.66
C SER A 44 -23.53 19.99 4.13
N THR A 45 -22.81 19.28 5.00
CA THR A 45 -21.69 18.42 4.64
C THR A 45 -22.17 17.19 3.87
N LEU A 46 -23.20 16.51 4.36
CA LEU A 46 -23.82 15.35 3.69
C LEU A 46 -24.44 15.72 2.34
N TYR A 47 -25.13 16.86 2.26
CA TYR A 47 -25.70 17.35 1.01
C TYR A 47 -24.63 17.65 -0.04
N SER A 48 -23.55 18.34 0.35
CA SER A 48 -22.41 18.62 -0.54
C SER A 48 -21.68 17.35 -0.98
N PHE A 49 -21.52 16.38 -0.06
CA PHE A 49 -20.99 15.06 -0.37
C PHE A 49 -21.84 14.34 -1.41
N PHE A 50 -23.16 14.27 -1.20
CA PHE A 50 -24.08 13.61 -2.11
C PHE A 50 -24.03 14.22 -3.51
N LEU A 51 -24.03 15.55 -3.61
CA LEU A 51 -23.92 16.24 -4.90
C LEU A 51 -22.60 15.97 -5.62
N GLU A 52 -21.45 15.91 -4.91
CA GLU A 52 -20.19 15.49 -5.53
C GLU A 52 -20.27 14.05 -6.03
N CYS A 53 -20.88 13.15 -5.27
CA CYS A 53 -21.11 11.77 -5.68
C CYS A 53 -21.95 11.71 -6.96
N VAL A 54 -23.05 12.45 -7.05
CA VAL A 54 -23.88 12.55 -8.27
C VAL A 54 -23.07 13.10 -9.44
N PHE A 55 -22.31 14.18 -9.24
CA PHE A 55 -21.46 14.75 -10.29
C PHE A 55 -20.39 13.76 -10.78
N ARG A 56 -19.79 12.99 -9.88
CA ARG A 56 -18.82 11.96 -10.24
C ARG A 56 -19.47 10.81 -10.99
N PHE A 57 -20.67 10.41 -10.59
CA PHE A 57 -21.45 9.41 -11.31
C PHE A 57 -21.80 9.85 -12.73
N THR A 58 -22.23 11.10 -12.92
CA THR A 58 -22.50 11.63 -14.26
C THR A 58 -21.22 11.72 -15.08
N GLN A 59 -20.11 12.17 -14.50
CA GLN A 59 -18.80 12.18 -15.17
C GLN A 59 -18.32 10.77 -15.57
N LEU A 60 -18.53 9.78 -14.70
CA LEU A 60 -18.22 8.38 -14.98
C LEU A 60 -19.06 7.88 -16.16
N ARG A 61 -20.37 8.15 -16.16
CA ARG A 61 -21.26 7.82 -17.28
C ARG A 61 -20.76 8.41 -18.60
N PHE A 62 -20.38 9.68 -18.64
CA PHE A 62 -19.84 10.29 -19.85
C PHE A 62 -18.52 9.66 -20.30
N THR A 63 -17.66 9.28 -19.35
CA THR A 63 -16.38 8.63 -19.64
C THR A 63 -16.59 7.20 -20.16
N VAL A 64 -17.52 6.45 -19.58
CA VAL A 64 -17.93 5.12 -20.06
C VAL A 64 -18.57 5.22 -21.44
N LEU A 65 -19.42 6.23 -21.69
CA LEU A 65 -20.03 6.47 -23.00
C LEU A 65 -19.00 6.92 -24.06
N ARG A 66 -17.91 7.56 -23.66
CA ARG A 66 -16.80 7.90 -24.55
C ARG A 66 -15.97 6.66 -24.89
N ASN A 67 -15.77 5.78 -23.92
CA ASN A 67 -15.00 4.54 -24.06
C ASN A 67 -15.91 3.29 -24.17
N LYS A 68 -16.99 3.38 -24.97
CA LYS A 68 -17.99 2.31 -25.13
C LYS A 68 -17.35 0.96 -25.47
N GLY A 69 -16.32 0.93 -26.32
CA GLY A 69 -15.63 -0.30 -26.70
C GLY A 69 -15.04 -1.07 -25.51
N TRP A 70 -14.32 -0.38 -24.61
CA TRP A 70 -13.77 -0.99 -23.40
C TRP A 70 -14.85 -1.47 -22.43
N PHE A 71 -15.94 -0.72 -22.31
CA PHE A 71 -17.07 -1.13 -21.49
C PHE A 71 -17.76 -2.39 -22.04
N PHE A 72 -18.02 -2.45 -23.35
CA PHE A 72 -18.60 -3.64 -23.97
C PHE A 72 -17.65 -4.84 -23.89
N LEU A 73 -16.35 -4.62 -24.04
CA LEU A 73 -15.36 -5.69 -23.87
C LEU A 73 -15.37 -6.21 -22.43
N LEU A 74 -15.36 -5.33 -21.42
CA LEU A 74 -15.46 -5.73 -20.02
C LEU A 74 -16.76 -6.49 -19.75
N LEU A 75 -17.90 -5.96 -20.20
CA LEU A 75 -19.21 -6.60 -20.03
C LEU A 75 -19.24 -7.98 -20.70
N PHE A 76 -18.73 -8.09 -21.93
CA PHE A 76 -18.62 -9.35 -22.65
C PHE A 76 -17.75 -10.35 -21.89
N THR A 77 -16.60 -9.93 -21.36
CA THR A 77 -15.74 -10.82 -20.56
C THR A 77 -16.42 -11.29 -19.27
N LEU A 78 -17.17 -10.43 -18.58
CA LEU A 78 -17.92 -10.81 -17.38
C LEU A 78 -19.05 -11.78 -17.70
N VAL A 79 -19.78 -11.55 -18.79
CA VAL A 79 -20.84 -12.46 -19.28
C VAL A 79 -20.24 -13.79 -19.72
N ALA A 80 -19.10 -13.79 -20.41
CA ALA A 80 -18.40 -15.02 -20.80
C ALA A 80 -17.94 -15.82 -19.58
N ILE A 81 -17.39 -15.17 -18.55
CA ILE A 81 -17.02 -15.79 -17.27
C ILE A 81 -18.24 -16.34 -16.54
N TRP A 82 -19.38 -15.65 -16.61
CA TRP A 82 -20.64 -16.12 -16.03
C TRP A 82 -21.18 -17.34 -16.77
N LEU A 83 -21.17 -17.33 -18.11
CA LEU A 83 -21.58 -18.48 -18.93
C LEU A 83 -20.67 -19.69 -18.71
N LEU A 84 -19.34 -19.48 -18.60
CA LEU A 84 -18.38 -20.53 -18.25
C LEU A 84 -18.61 -21.14 -16.86
N ASN A 85 -19.28 -20.43 -15.95
CA ASN A 85 -19.68 -20.97 -14.65
C ASN A 85 -20.99 -21.77 -14.72
N CYS A 86 -21.87 -21.47 -15.67
CA CYS A 86 -23.18 -22.13 -15.78
C CYS A 86 -23.14 -23.40 -16.65
N VAL A 87 -22.15 -23.54 -17.53
CA VAL A 87 -22.05 -24.71 -18.42
C VAL A 87 -21.16 -25.78 -17.79
N ASP A 88 -21.76 -26.93 -17.47
CA ASP A 88 -20.99 -28.10 -17.04
C ASP A 88 -20.25 -28.72 -18.23
N GLY A 89 -18.94 -28.92 -18.09
CA GLY A 89 -18.10 -29.53 -19.12
C GLY A 89 -16.71 -29.90 -18.63
N PRO A 90 -15.84 -30.42 -19.51
CA PRO A 90 -14.46 -30.79 -19.15
C PRO A 90 -13.60 -29.59 -18.71
N HIS A 91 -14.03 -28.36 -19.04
CA HIS A 91 -13.41 -27.13 -18.59
C HIS A 91 -13.74 -26.76 -17.13
N THR A 92 -14.81 -27.33 -16.55
CA THR A 92 -15.31 -26.97 -15.22
C THR A 92 -14.28 -27.26 -14.12
N GLU A 93 -13.55 -28.38 -14.18
CA GLU A 93 -12.52 -28.69 -13.18
C GLU A 93 -11.34 -27.71 -13.21
N VAL A 94 -10.87 -27.35 -14.41
CA VAL A 94 -9.77 -26.42 -14.61
C VAL A 94 -10.19 -25.01 -14.20
N PHE A 95 -11.40 -24.61 -14.60
CA PHE A 95 -11.98 -23.31 -14.30
C PHE A 95 -12.21 -23.12 -12.79
N GLN A 96 -12.80 -24.09 -12.11
CA GLN A 96 -12.99 -24.06 -10.66
C GLN A 96 -11.65 -24.02 -9.90
N ARG A 97 -10.63 -24.74 -10.38
CA ARG A 97 -9.28 -24.69 -9.80
C ARG A 97 -8.67 -23.30 -9.95
N LEU A 98 -8.80 -22.70 -11.13
CA LEU A 98 -8.30 -21.34 -11.40
C LEU A 98 -9.05 -20.31 -10.54
N GLN A 99 -10.38 -20.37 -10.48
CA GLN A 99 -11.20 -19.47 -9.68
C GLN A 99 -10.82 -19.54 -8.19
N LYS A 100 -10.71 -20.75 -7.61
CA LYS A 100 -10.28 -20.93 -6.22
C LYS A 100 -8.89 -20.35 -5.99
N THR A 101 -7.96 -20.56 -6.93
CA THR A 101 -6.58 -20.04 -6.84
C THR A 101 -6.55 -18.51 -6.92
N ILE A 102 -7.30 -17.90 -7.84
CA ILE A 102 -7.38 -16.45 -7.99
C ILE A 102 -8.04 -15.81 -6.78
N LEU A 103 -9.13 -16.37 -6.26
CA LEU A 103 -9.78 -15.88 -5.05
C LEU A 103 -8.85 -15.97 -3.85
N TRP A 104 -8.09 -17.07 -3.74
CA TRP A 104 -7.08 -17.23 -2.69
C TRP A 104 -5.97 -16.20 -2.78
N TRP A 105 -5.38 -15.99 -3.96
CA TRP A 105 -4.34 -14.96 -4.16
C TRP A 105 -4.89 -13.55 -3.95
N GLY A 106 -6.10 -13.28 -4.46
CA GLY A 106 -6.79 -12.00 -4.28
C GLY A 106 -7.08 -11.70 -2.81
N TRP A 107 -7.42 -12.72 -2.02
CA TRP A 107 -7.57 -12.60 -0.57
C TRP A 107 -6.28 -12.16 0.12
N TRP A 108 -5.13 -12.77 -0.22
CA TRP A 108 -3.83 -12.37 0.31
C TRP A 108 -3.43 -10.96 -0.11
N VAL A 109 -3.67 -10.57 -1.37
CA VAL A 109 -3.48 -9.19 -1.84
C VAL A 109 -4.37 -8.22 -1.05
N TRP A 110 -5.63 -8.56 -0.83
CA TRP A 110 -6.58 -7.72 -0.09
C TRP A 110 -6.18 -7.55 1.37
N LEU A 111 -5.79 -8.62 2.06
CA LEU A 111 -5.28 -8.55 3.43
C LEU A 111 -3.99 -7.71 3.50
N GLY A 112 -3.08 -7.89 2.55
CA GLY A 112 -1.86 -7.09 2.46
C GLY A 112 -2.14 -5.60 2.23
N PHE A 113 -3.15 -5.28 1.40
CA PHE A 113 -3.60 -3.91 1.17
C PHE A 113 -4.17 -3.28 2.45
N LEU A 114 -5.09 -3.97 3.13
CA LEU A 114 -5.68 -3.51 4.40
C LEU A 114 -4.63 -3.36 5.50
N SER A 115 -3.59 -4.18 5.47
CA SER A 115 -2.47 -4.11 6.41
C SER A 115 -1.67 -2.79 6.32
N SER A 116 -1.68 -2.11 5.16
CA SER A 116 -0.85 -0.93 4.94
C SER A 116 -1.65 0.34 4.63
N CYS A 117 -2.86 0.21 4.08
CA CYS A 117 -3.70 1.36 3.74
C CYS A 117 -4.20 2.07 5.01
N GLY A 118 -3.50 3.13 5.43
CA GLY A 118 -3.99 4.12 6.38
C GLY A 118 -3.83 3.83 7.88
N PHE A 119 -3.20 2.71 8.28
CA PHE A 119 -3.06 2.37 9.71
C PHE A 119 -1.65 2.14 10.23
N GLY A 120 -0.62 2.11 9.38
CA GLY A 120 0.80 2.05 9.81
C GLY A 120 1.22 0.79 10.60
N THR A 121 0.31 -0.06 11.04
CA THR A 121 0.57 -1.25 11.87
C THR A 121 0.80 -2.52 11.04
N GLY A 122 1.50 -2.42 9.91
CA GLY A 122 1.69 -3.55 9.00
C GLY A 122 2.41 -4.76 9.61
N LEU A 123 3.19 -4.57 10.68
CA LEU A 123 3.77 -5.66 11.46
C LEU A 123 2.71 -6.42 12.27
N HIS A 124 1.73 -5.71 12.83
CA HIS A 124 0.69 -6.31 13.66
C HIS A 124 -0.22 -7.22 12.83
N THR A 125 -0.67 -6.74 11.66
CA THR A 125 -1.50 -7.54 10.75
C THR A 125 -0.73 -8.74 10.19
N PHE A 126 0.58 -8.59 9.94
CA PHE A 126 1.44 -9.72 9.60
C PHE A 126 1.44 -10.81 10.69
N VAL A 127 1.62 -10.42 11.96
CA VAL A 127 1.62 -11.35 13.11
C VAL A 127 0.27 -12.02 13.33
N LEU A 128 -0.83 -11.43 12.88
CA LEU A 128 -2.18 -12.03 13.03
C LEU A 128 -2.60 -12.97 11.90
N TYR A 129 -2.09 -12.77 10.68
CA TYR A 129 -2.56 -13.52 9.51
C TYR A 129 -1.43 -14.29 8.82
N LEU A 130 -0.47 -13.60 8.22
CA LEU A 130 0.57 -14.25 7.42
C LEU A 130 1.57 -15.04 8.28
N GLY A 131 1.96 -14.52 9.43
CA GLY A 131 2.86 -15.19 10.37
C GLY A 131 2.31 -16.53 10.86
N PRO A 132 1.09 -16.58 11.44
CA PRO A 132 0.46 -17.82 11.88
C PRO A 132 0.26 -18.83 10.75
N PHE A 133 -0.10 -18.36 9.54
CA PHE A 133 -0.20 -19.22 8.36
C PHE A 133 1.13 -19.89 8.00
N ILE A 134 2.24 -19.12 7.96
CA ILE A 134 3.57 -19.67 7.69
C ILE A 134 4.00 -20.64 8.80
N ALA A 135 3.74 -20.29 10.06
CA ALA A 135 4.06 -21.12 11.21
C ALA A 135 3.29 -22.45 11.16
N GLU A 136 1.98 -22.42 10.88
CA GLU A 136 1.14 -23.62 10.76
C GLU A 136 1.66 -24.55 9.65
N VAL A 137 1.93 -24.03 8.45
CA VAL A 137 2.50 -24.83 7.34
C VAL A 137 3.87 -25.40 7.70
N THR A 138 4.70 -24.63 8.41
CA THR A 138 6.04 -25.05 8.83
C THR A 138 5.96 -26.20 9.83
N MET A 139 5.15 -26.06 10.88
CA MET A 139 5.01 -27.08 11.93
C MET A 139 4.38 -28.35 11.37
N SER A 140 3.28 -28.25 10.60
CA SER A 140 2.67 -29.41 9.96
C SER A 140 3.63 -30.12 9.00
N ALA A 141 4.59 -29.40 8.39
CA ALA A 141 5.60 -30.03 7.54
C ALA A 141 6.56 -30.90 8.33
N TYR A 142 7.00 -30.42 9.50
CA TYR A 142 7.87 -31.19 10.39
C TYR A 142 7.13 -32.36 11.05
N GLU A 143 5.87 -32.20 11.44
CA GLU A 143 5.05 -33.27 12.03
C GLU A 143 4.69 -34.36 11.03
N CYS A 144 4.13 -33.98 9.88
CA CYS A 144 3.69 -34.93 8.88
C CYS A 144 4.86 -35.48 8.03
N LYS A 145 6.08 -34.95 8.20
CA LYS A 145 7.28 -35.23 7.38
C LYS A 145 7.01 -35.13 5.86
N THR A 146 6.06 -34.28 5.46
CA THR A 146 5.64 -34.08 4.07
C THR A 146 5.14 -32.67 3.84
N LEU A 147 5.21 -32.18 2.60
CA LEU A 147 4.65 -30.89 2.16
C LEU A 147 3.41 -31.05 1.26
N LYS A 148 2.97 -32.30 1.07
CA LYS A 148 1.82 -32.67 0.23
C LYS A 148 0.51 -32.54 1.01
N PHE A 149 0.29 -31.37 1.59
CA PHE A 149 -0.99 -31.02 2.21
C PHE A 149 -2.10 -30.86 1.17
N PRO A 150 -3.38 -31.00 1.56
CA PRO A 150 -4.51 -30.54 0.74
C PRO A 150 -4.28 -29.09 0.30
N ARG A 151 -4.66 -28.73 -0.94
CA ARG A 151 -4.40 -27.37 -1.46
C ARG A 151 -5.22 -26.34 -0.68
N PRO A 152 -4.70 -25.11 -0.47
CA PRO A 152 -5.48 -24.04 0.14
C PRO A 152 -6.74 -23.73 -0.71
N PRO A 153 -7.86 -23.31 -0.08
CA PRO A 153 -8.02 -22.99 1.35
C PRO A 153 -7.96 -24.25 2.23
N TYR A 154 -7.09 -24.22 3.25
CA TYR A 154 -6.98 -25.31 4.21
C TYR A 154 -8.21 -25.31 5.12
N PRO A 155 -8.70 -26.48 5.56
CA PRO A 155 -9.66 -26.54 6.68
C PRO A 155 -9.01 -25.93 7.94
N ASP A 156 -9.78 -25.75 9.03
CA ASP A 156 -9.35 -25.05 10.25
C ASP A 156 -8.00 -25.51 10.86
N ARG A 157 -7.52 -26.70 10.44
CA ARG A 157 -6.18 -27.26 10.67
C ARG A 157 -5.67 -27.99 9.42
N ILE A 158 -4.38 -27.93 9.18
CA ILE A 158 -3.72 -28.79 8.17
C ILE A 158 -3.68 -30.23 8.68
N ILE A 159 -4.43 -31.13 8.03
CA ILE A 159 -4.47 -32.56 8.36
C ILE A 159 -3.36 -33.28 7.58
N CYS A 160 -2.60 -34.15 8.26
CA CYS A 160 -1.62 -35.00 7.59
C CYS A 160 -2.34 -35.96 6.61
N PRO A 161 -1.88 -36.08 5.35
CA PRO A 161 -2.53 -36.96 4.39
C PRO A 161 -2.37 -38.44 4.78
N ASP A 162 -3.44 -39.22 4.63
CA ASP A 162 -3.42 -40.67 4.87
C ASP A 162 -2.63 -41.38 3.76
N GLY A 163 -1.44 -41.88 4.08
CA GLY A 163 -0.63 -42.66 3.16
C GLY A 163 0.83 -42.80 3.61
N ALA A 164 1.45 -43.94 3.32
CA ALA A 164 2.89 -44.16 3.49
C ALA A 164 3.67 -43.36 2.43
N PHE A 165 3.76 -42.05 2.61
CA PHE A 165 4.66 -41.23 1.82
C PHE A 165 6.08 -41.54 2.29
N LEU A 166 7.00 -41.77 1.34
CA LEU A 166 8.44 -41.80 1.62
C LEU A 166 8.78 -40.59 2.49
N GLU A 167 9.44 -40.81 3.63
CA GLU A 167 9.87 -39.72 4.52
C GLU A 167 10.75 -38.76 3.71
N GLU A 168 10.14 -37.67 3.25
CA GLU A 168 10.86 -36.67 2.48
C GLU A 168 11.59 -35.77 3.47
N LYS A 169 12.89 -35.57 3.28
CA LYS A 169 13.65 -34.63 4.11
C LYS A 169 13.06 -33.23 3.93
N ILE A 170 12.45 -32.73 5.00
CA ILE A 170 11.91 -31.37 5.06
C ILE A 170 13.09 -30.41 5.20
N THR A 171 13.25 -29.53 4.22
CA THR A 171 14.26 -28.47 4.25
C THR A 171 13.57 -27.12 4.28
N PHE A 172 14.25 -26.17 4.92
CA PHE A 172 13.84 -24.79 5.02
C PHE A 172 13.39 -24.19 3.66
N TRP A 173 14.19 -24.41 2.62
CA TRP A 173 13.90 -23.93 1.26
C TRP A 173 12.61 -24.51 0.67
N ARG A 174 12.27 -25.76 0.99
CA ARG A 174 11.03 -26.38 0.49
C ARG A 174 9.80 -25.78 1.17
N ILE A 175 9.88 -25.50 2.48
CA ILE A 175 8.83 -24.80 3.22
C ILE A 175 8.66 -23.38 2.66
N MET A 176 9.76 -22.65 2.48
CA MET A 176 9.72 -21.29 1.94
C MET A 176 9.07 -21.24 0.55
N ARG A 177 9.41 -22.18 -0.35
CA ARG A 177 8.75 -22.30 -1.67
C ARG A 177 7.26 -22.64 -1.56
N LYS A 178 6.85 -23.40 -0.54
CA LYS A 178 5.44 -23.78 -0.34
C LYS A 178 4.56 -22.58 0.00
N VAL A 179 5.04 -21.65 0.83
CA VAL A 179 4.30 -20.45 1.27
C VAL A 179 4.62 -19.18 0.46
N GLN A 180 5.47 -19.31 -0.56
CA GLN A 180 6.02 -18.20 -1.32
C GLN A 180 4.94 -17.38 -2.01
N MET A 181 3.97 -18.03 -2.66
CA MET A 181 2.96 -17.32 -3.44
C MET A 181 2.05 -16.48 -2.56
N GLU A 182 1.54 -17.05 -1.46
CA GLU A 182 0.71 -16.33 -0.48
C GLU A 182 1.42 -15.11 0.08
N SER A 183 2.71 -15.26 0.36
CA SER A 183 3.50 -14.19 0.96
C SER A 183 3.84 -13.09 -0.05
N ILE A 184 4.18 -13.44 -1.31
CA ILE A 184 4.38 -12.47 -2.39
C ILE A 184 3.09 -11.69 -2.63
N MET A 185 1.94 -12.38 -2.70
CA MET A 185 0.63 -11.76 -2.90
C MET A 185 0.29 -10.79 -1.77
N TRP A 186 0.57 -11.17 -0.52
CA TRP A 186 0.49 -10.26 0.62
C TRP A 186 1.38 -9.03 0.43
N GLY A 187 2.65 -9.21 0.09
CA GLY A 187 3.59 -8.10 -0.08
C GLY A 187 3.24 -7.17 -1.25
N ILE A 188 2.63 -7.69 -2.32
CA ILE A 188 2.04 -6.89 -3.40
C ILE A 188 0.88 -6.04 -2.84
N GLY A 189 0.00 -6.65 -2.04
CA GLY A 189 -1.06 -5.93 -1.34
C GLY A 189 -0.51 -4.78 -0.50
N THR A 190 0.51 -5.06 0.31
CA THR A 190 1.22 -4.06 1.13
C THR A 190 1.79 -2.93 0.27
N ALA A 191 2.43 -3.25 -0.86
CA ALA A 191 2.94 -2.25 -1.80
C ALA A 191 1.84 -1.33 -2.36
N ILE A 192 0.65 -1.89 -2.65
CA ILE A 192 -0.51 -1.11 -3.10
C ILE A 192 -1.04 -0.22 -1.96
N GLY A 193 -1.12 -0.75 -0.73
CA GLY A 193 -1.64 -0.05 0.44
C GLY A 193 -0.82 1.17 0.84
N GLU A 194 0.46 1.23 0.47
CA GLU A 194 1.36 2.36 0.77
C GLU A 194 1.48 3.37 -0.39
N LEU A 195 0.72 3.21 -1.48
CA LEU A 195 0.60 4.21 -2.55
C LEU A 195 -0.09 5.54 -2.17
N PRO A 196 -1.01 5.63 -1.17
CA PRO A 196 -1.73 6.88 -0.89
C PRO A 196 -0.83 8.09 -0.61
N PRO A 197 0.22 8.02 0.23
CA PRO A 197 1.14 9.14 0.46
C PRO A 197 1.78 9.69 -0.83
N TYR A 198 2.16 8.79 -1.76
CA TYR A 198 2.73 9.18 -3.05
C TYR A 198 1.74 9.97 -3.91
N PHE A 199 0.50 9.50 -4.05
CA PHE A 199 -0.52 10.21 -4.82
C PHE A 199 -0.96 11.51 -4.16
N MET A 200 -1.00 11.54 -2.82
CA MET A 200 -1.32 12.74 -2.06
C MET A 200 -0.27 13.83 -2.27
N ALA A 201 1.00 13.51 -2.09
CA ALA A 201 2.11 14.46 -2.29
C ALA A 201 2.22 14.90 -3.75
N ARG A 202 2.06 13.97 -4.70
CA ARG A 202 2.04 14.28 -6.14
C ARG A 202 0.87 15.20 -6.52
N GLY A 203 -0.31 14.93 -5.99
CA GLY A 203 -1.50 15.74 -6.21
C GLY A 203 -1.38 17.14 -5.61
N ALA A 204 -0.77 17.25 -4.43
CA ALA A 204 -0.46 18.53 -3.78
C ALA A 204 0.49 19.36 -4.66
N ARG A 205 1.63 18.80 -5.08
CA ARG A 205 2.60 19.51 -5.95
C ARG A 205 2.00 19.95 -7.28
N LEU A 206 1.19 19.11 -7.92
CA LEU A 206 0.54 19.46 -9.19
C LEU A 206 -0.54 20.54 -9.03
N SER A 207 -1.18 20.61 -7.85
CA SER A 207 -2.17 21.62 -7.53
C SER A 207 -1.53 22.95 -7.10
N ASP A 208 -0.35 22.88 -6.49
CA ASP A 208 0.38 24.01 -5.92
C ASP A 208 1.46 24.59 -6.85
N ARG A 209 1.24 24.51 -8.17
CA ARG A 209 2.10 25.11 -9.23
C ARG A 209 2.21 26.65 -9.17
N HIS A 210 1.87 27.28 -8.04
CA HIS A 210 2.04 28.71 -7.76
C HIS A 210 2.99 28.98 -6.57
N ASN A 211 3.35 27.98 -5.77
CA ASN A 211 4.37 28.08 -4.72
C ASN A 211 5.58 27.22 -5.12
N ASP A 212 6.30 27.64 -6.16
CA ASP A 212 7.64 27.11 -6.40
C ASP A 212 8.63 27.55 -5.31
N GLU A 213 8.21 28.35 -4.32
CA GLU A 213 9.02 28.83 -3.20
C GLU A 213 9.48 27.69 -2.28
N ASP A 214 8.63 26.73 -1.88
CA ASP A 214 9.06 25.65 -0.95
C ASP A 214 10.07 24.68 -1.60
N LEU A 215 9.91 24.41 -2.90
CA LEU A 215 10.86 23.58 -3.66
C LEU A 215 12.16 24.35 -3.93
N LYS A 216 12.06 25.65 -4.25
CA LYS A 216 13.23 26.52 -4.44
C LYS A 216 13.99 26.72 -3.12
N GLU A 217 13.32 26.88 -1.98
CA GLU A 217 13.94 26.95 -0.66
C GLU A 217 14.71 25.66 -0.36
N LEU A 218 14.11 24.49 -0.66
CA LEU A 218 14.77 23.20 -0.48
C LEU A 218 15.94 22.99 -1.45
N GLU A 219 15.79 23.39 -2.72
CA GLU A 219 16.84 23.36 -3.73
C GLU A 219 17.97 24.36 -3.44
N GLU A 220 17.66 25.54 -2.90
CA GLU A 220 18.61 26.58 -2.47
C GLU A 220 19.41 26.11 -1.24
N ILE A 221 18.76 25.48 -0.26
CA ILE A 221 19.44 24.85 0.89
C ILE A 221 20.41 23.75 0.41
N LEU A 222 19.99 22.93 -0.56
CA LEU A 222 20.82 21.87 -1.14
C LEU A 222 21.99 22.41 -1.98
N ALA A 223 21.78 23.51 -2.72
CA ALA A 223 22.82 24.16 -3.49
C ALA A 223 23.88 24.82 -2.59
N THR A 224 23.43 25.42 -1.49
CA THR A 224 24.31 26.10 -0.51
C THR A 224 25.19 25.10 0.25
N GLU A 225 24.73 23.86 0.48
CA GLU A 225 25.53 22.80 1.11
C GLU A 225 26.61 22.17 0.20
N GLN A 226 26.48 22.28 -1.13
CA GLN A 226 27.53 21.81 -2.04
C GLN A 226 28.75 22.76 -2.06
N THR A 227 28.55 24.01 -1.67
CA THR A 227 29.58 25.03 -1.49
C THR A 227 29.90 25.22 0.00
N HIS A 228 30.48 24.19 0.63
CA HIS A 228 31.35 24.22 1.84
C HIS A 228 31.11 25.22 3.00
N ASP A 229 29.95 25.85 3.17
CA ASP A 229 29.63 26.72 4.31
C ASP A 229 28.59 26.07 5.24
N SER A 230 29.14 25.46 6.29
CA SER A 230 28.46 24.66 7.32
C SER A 230 27.61 25.46 8.33
N VAL A 231 27.12 26.64 7.97
CA VAL A 231 26.56 27.58 8.95
C VAL A 231 25.03 27.48 9.11
N HIS A 232 24.28 26.99 8.11
CA HIS A 232 22.80 26.97 8.17
C HIS A 232 22.14 25.64 8.56
N THR A 233 22.88 24.53 8.72
CA THR A 233 22.28 23.19 8.90
C THR A 233 21.85 22.85 10.34
N LYS A 234 22.17 23.69 11.33
CA LYS A 234 21.95 23.35 12.74
C LYS A 234 20.50 23.46 13.22
N ASP A 235 19.65 24.27 12.57
CA ASP A 235 18.25 24.50 12.99
C ASP A 235 17.18 23.71 12.22
N LEU A 236 17.56 22.77 11.34
CA LEU A 236 16.57 21.93 10.66
C LEU A 236 16.04 20.82 11.58
N SER A 237 14.71 20.76 11.71
CA SER A 237 13.96 19.65 12.30
C SER A 237 14.48 18.29 11.78
N PHE A 238 14.55 17.28 12.65
CA PHE A 238 14.93 15.92 12.30
C PHE A 238 14.18 15.38 11.07
N GLN A 239 12.91 15.75 10.92
CA GLN A 239 12.09 15.40 9.77
C GLN A 239 12.65 15.98 8.45
N LYS A 240 12.99 17.27 8.44
CA LYS A 240 13.58 17.91 7.24
C LYS A 240 14.96 17.33 6.90
N ARG A 241 15.76 16.96 7.91
CA ARG A 241 17.05 16.27 7.69
C ARG A 241 16.85 14.88 7.06
N ALA A 242 15.87 14.12 7.53
CA ALA A 242 15.52 12.82 6.97
C ALA A 242 15.01 12.95 5.53
N GLU A 243 14.17 13.96 5.24
CA GLU A 243 13.71 14.27 3.88
C GLU A 243 14.87 14.63 2.94
N LEU A 244 15.84 15.44 3.40
CA LEU A 244 17.04 15.80 2.64
C LEU A 244 17.96 14.60 2.35
N LEU A 245 18.17 13.73 3.35
CA LEU A 245 18.95 12.51 3.16
C LEU A 245 18.27 11.58 2.14
N LEU A 246 16.95 11.41 2.28
CA LEU A 246 16.15 10.57 1.40
C LEU A 246 16.13 11.12 -0.02
N HIS A 247 16.04 12.44 -0.17
CA HIS A 247 16.18 13.13 -1.44
C HIS A 247 17.55 12.86 -2.10
N ARG A 248 18.66 12.99 -1.35
CA ARG A 248 20.01 12.68 -1.86
C ARG A 248 20.11 11.23 -2.32
N LEU A 249 19.51 10.29 -1.57
CA LEU A 249 19.49 8.87 -1.94
C LEU A 249 18.65 8.62 -3.20
N ILE A 250 17.48 9.26 -3.34
CA ILE A 250 16.59 9.07 -4.49
C ILE A 250 17.20 9.68 -5.76
N ILE A 251 17.80 10.87 -5.71
CA ILE A 251 18.45 11.47 -6.88
C ILE A 251 19.70 10.69 -7.29
N ARG A 252 20.54 10.29 -6.32
CA ARG A 252 21.83 9.65 -6.60
C ARG A 252 21.68 8.18 -7.00
N ALA A 253 20.74 7.45 -6.40
CA ALA A 253 20.56 6.01 -6.62
C ALA A 253 19.31 5.66 -7.45
N GLY A 254 18.45 6.64 -7.75
CA GLY A 254 17.27 6.45 -8.60
C GLY A 254 16.39 5.29 -8.11
N PHE A 255 16.19 4.30 -8.98
CA PHE A 255 15.43 3.09 -8.68
C PHE A 255 15.96 2.32 -7.45
N LEU A 256 17.28 2.21 -7.29
CA LEU A 256 17.89 1.48 -6.18
C LEU A 256 17.70 2.19 -4.84
N GLY A 257 17.71 3.53 -4.84
CA GLY A 257 17.42 4.33 -3.65
C GLY A 257 16.00 4.11 -3.15
N ILE A 258 15.02 4.10 -4.06
CA ILE A 258 13.62 3.81 -3.74
C ILE A 258 13.48 2.36 -3.24
N LEU A 259 14.16 1.42 -3.87
CA LEU A 259 14.13 0.00 -3.48
C LEU A 259 14.66 -0.21 -2.05
N LEU A 260 15.77 0.42 -1.69
CA LEU A 260 16.32 0.36 -0.34
C LEU A 260 15.32 0.94 0.67
N CYS A 261 14.70 2.07 0.37
CA CYS A 261 13.72 2.69 1.26
C CYS A 261 12.44 1.84 1.40
N ALA A 262 12.04 1.12 0.35
CA ALA A 262 10.91 0.19 0.38
C ALA A 262 11.19 -1.12 1.11
N SER A 263 12.45 -1.51 1.24
CA SER A 263 12.88 -2.74 1.91
C SER A 263 12.99 -2.58 3.44
N VAL A 264 13.00 -1.34 3.95
CA VAL A 264 13.17 -0.98 5.37
C VAL A 264 11.80 -0.77 6.03
N PRO A 265 11.66 -0.88 7.37
CA PRO A 265 10.43 -0.63 8.14
C PRO A 265 9.56 0.54 7.66
N ASN A 266 8.24 0.34 7.80
CA ASN A 266 7.18 1.17 7.21
C ASN A 266 7.33 2.70 7.35
N PRO A 267 7.77 3.28 8.48
CA PRO A 267 7.89 4.73 8.59
C PRO A 267 8.83 5.37 7.57
N LEU A 268 9.89 4.65 7.17
CA LEU A 268 10.85 5.13 6.17
C LEU A 268 10.21 5.13 4.76
N PHE A 269 9.34 4.16 4.48
CA PHE A 269 8.65 4.10 3.21
C PHE A 269 7.62 5.20 3.05
N ASP A 270 6.83 5.50 4.08
CA ASP A 270 5.82 6.56 4.02
C ASP A 270 6.47 7.92 3.71
N LEU A 271 7.64 8.18 4.31
CA LEU A 271 8.47 9.33 3.99
C LEU A 271 8.94 9.30 2.53
N ALA A 272 9.47 8.16 2.06
CA ALA A 272 9.92 7.99 0.69
C ALA A 272 8.79 8.18 -0.33
N GLY A 273 7.58 7.73 -0.01
CA GLY A 273 6.38 7.91 -0.81
C GLY A 273 6.01 9.39 -0.94
N MET A 274 5.98 10.13 0.17
CA MET A 274 5.73 11.58 0.14
C MET A 274 6.79 12.33 -0.67
N THR A 275 8.07 12.06 -0.41
CA THR A 275 9.20 12.65 -1.13
C THR A 275 9.10 12.33 -2.64
N CYS A 276 8.96 11.07 -3.03
CA CYS A 276 8.84 10.67 -4.44
C CYS A 276 7.62 11.31 -5.13
N GLY A 277 6.50 11.43 -4.42
CA GLY A 277 5.30 12.09 -4.92
C GLY A 277 5.51 13.59 -5.13
N HIS A 278 6.10 14.27 -4.14
CA HIS A 278 6.42 15.69 -4.19
C HIS A 278 7.37 16.03 -5.35
N PHE A 279 8.41 15.21 -5.57
CA PHE A 279 9.37 15.38 -6.66
C PHE A 279 8.91 14.82 -8.02
N LEU A 280 7.65 14.38 -8.14
CA LEU A 280 7.04 13.91 -9.38
C LEU A 280 7.78 12.72 -10.05
N VAL A 281 8.43 11.86 -9.26
CA VAL A 281 9.08 10.64 -9.76
C VAL A 281 8.08 9.80 -10.56
N PRO A 282 8.45 9.19 -11.70
CA PRO A 282 7.54 8.36 -12.49
C PRO A 282 6.92 7.23 -11.65
N PHE A 283 5.61 7.02 -11.83
CA PHE A 283 4.86 6.03 -11.04
C PHE A 283 5.46 4.63 -11.16
N TRP A 284 5.82 4.19 -12.37
CA TRP A 284 6.35 2.85 -12.60
C TRP A 284 7.71 2.61 -11.94
N SER A 285 8.57 3.62 -11.89
CA SER A 285 9.85 3.53 -11.19
C SER A 285 9.66 3.39 -9.67
N PHE A 286 8.72 4.18 -9.12
CA PHE A 286 8.38 4.11 -7.70
C PHE A 286 7.69 2.78 -7.35
N PHE A 287 6.60 2.45 -8.03
CA PHE A 287 5.80 1.25 -7.77
C PHE A 287 6.60 -0.04 -8.00
N GLY A 288 7.40 -0.11 -9.08
CA GLY A 288 8.25 -1.27 -9.34
C GLY A 288 9.27 -1.51 -8.23
N ALA A 289 9.97 -0.47 -7.79
CA ALA A 289 10.90 -0.56 -6.66
C ALA A 289 10.17 -0.96 -5.36
N THR A 290 8.97 -0.44 -5.16
CA THR A 290 8.13 -0.75 -3.99
C THR A 290 7.72 -2.22 -3.95
N VAL A 291 7.25 -2.76 -5.07
CA VAL A 291 6.84 -4.17 -5.18
C VAL A 291 8.04 -5.08 -4.95
N ILE A 292 9.20 -4.80 -5.53
CA ILE A 292 10.40 -5.62 -5.30
C ILE A 292 10.83 -5.54 -3.82
N GLY A 293 10.88 -4.34 -3.24
CA GLY A 293 11.28 -4.15 -1.86
C GLY A 293 10.34 -4.86 -0.87
N LYS A 294 9.03 -4.81 -1.11
CA LYS A 294 8.04 -5.36 -0.18
C LYS A 294 7.66 -6.80 -0.46
N ALA A 295 7.32 -7.13 -1.70
CA ALA A 295 6.84 -8.46 -2.07
C ALA A 295 7.96 -9.50 -2.19
N ILE A 296 9.20 -9.07 -2.41
CA ILE A 296 10.35 -9.96 -2.51
C ILE A 296 11.21 -9.79 -1.26
N ILE A 297 11.90 -8.65 -1.08
CA ILE A 297 12.94 -8.54 -0.05
C ILE A 297 12.37 -8.63 1.37
N LYS A 298 11.47 -7.70 1.74
CA LYS A 298 10.89 -7.61 3.08
C LYS A 298 10.11 -8.87 3.46
N VAL A 299 9.26 -9.36 2.55
CA VAL A 299 8.46 -10.56 2.80
C VAL A 299 9.33 -11.79 2.97
N HIS A 300 10.36 -12.01 2.14
CA HIS A 300 11.23 -13.18 2.32
C HIS A 300 12.03 -13.11 3.63
N LEU A 301 12.42 -11.91 4.07
CA LEU A 301 13.03 -11.72 5.38
C LEU A 301 12.04 -12.11 6.52
N GLN A 302 10.79 -11.65 6.42
CA GLN A 302 9.73 -11.99 7.39
C GLN A 302 9.41 -13.50 7.40
N GLN A 303 9.29 -14.12 6.22
CA GLN A 303 9.13 -15.56 6.07
C GLN A 303 10.29 -16.31 6.73
N PHE A 304 11.51 -15.85 6.48
CA PHE A 304 12.69 -16.50 7.02
C PHE A 304 12.68 -16.53 8.55
N THR A 305 12.39 -15.38 9.16
CA THR A 305 12.25 -15.27 10.61
C THR A 305 11.17 -16.22 11.13
N VAL A 306 9.98 -16.26 10.52
CA VAL A 306 8.88 -17.12 11.01
C VAL A 306 9.21 -18.60 10.87
N ILE A 307 9.76 -19.05 9.74
CA ILE A 307 10.11 -20.47 9.54
C ILE A 307 11.22 -20.87 10.53
N ALA A 308 12.22 -20.02 10.73
CA ALA A 308 13.31 -20.28 11.68
C ALA A 308 12.82 -20.37 13.13
N LEU A 309 11.87 -19.52 13.53
CA LEU A 309 11.25 -19.55 14.86
C LEU A 309 10.26 -20.69 15.06
N SER A 310 9.70 -21.26 13.98
CA SER A 310 8.70 -22.32 14.05
C SER A 310 9.30 -23.74 13.97
N SER A 311 10.60 -23.87 13.71
CA SER A 311 11.28 -25.17 13.60
C SER A 311 12.08 -25.48 14.86
N GLU A 312 11.80 -26.60 15.52
CA GLU A 312 12.47 -27.02 16.77
C GLU A 312 14.00 -27.07 16.63
N HIS A 313 14.50 -27.73 15.58
CA HIS A 313 15.93 -27.89 15.35
C HIS A 313 16.64 -26.55 15.10
N HIS A 314 15.96 -25.58 14.48
CA HIS A 314 16.49 -24.24 14.23
C HIS A 314 16.36 -23.33 15.46
N VAL A 315 15.30 -23.46 16.25
CA VAL A 315 15.13 -22.76 17.52
C VAL A 315 16.23 -23.16 18.48
N GLU A 316 16.51 -24.46 18.66
CA GLU A 316 17.61 -24.93 19.51
C GLU A 316 18.98 -24.43 19.03
N SER A 317 19.22 -24.44 17.71
CA SER A 317 20.44 -23.89 17.11
C SER A 317 20.58 -22.38 17.31
N LEU A 318 19.50 -21.62 17.13
CA LEU A 318 19.43 -20.16 17.34
C LEU A 318 19.61 -19.80 18.81
N VAL A 319 19.01 -20.57 19.70
CA VAL A 319 19.13 -20.43 21.15
C VAL A 319 20.56 -20.72 21.60
N HIS A 320 21.20 -21.75 21.07
CA HIS A 320 22.62 -22.04 21.33
C HIS A 320 23.55 -20.95 20.76
N LEU A 321 23.23 -20.38 19.59
CA LEU A 321 23.96 -19.26 19.00
C LEU A 321 23.80 -17.97 19.83
N MET A 322 22.58 -17.67 20.30
CA MET A 322 22.31 -16.56 21.22
C MET A 322 23.00 -16.74 22.57
N GLY A 323 23.07 -17.97 23.09
CA GLY A 323 23.82 -18.31 24.30
C GLY A 323 25.33 -18.06 24.19
N ARG A 324 25.85 -17.87 22.97
CA ARG A 324 27.25 -17.51 22.67
C ARG A 324 27.51 -16.00 22.75
N ILE A 325 26.46 -15.18 22.91
CA ILE A 325 26.57 -13.72 23.08
C ILE A 325 26.98 -13.43 24.54
N PRO A 326 28.17 -12.85 24.77
CA PRO A 326 28.87 -12.93 26.06
C PRO A 326 28.27 -12.11 27.22
N VAL A 327 27.13 -11.42 27.04
CA VAL A 327 26.58 -10.51 28.06
C VAL A 327 25.10 -10.75 28.36
N TYR A 328 24.25 -10.92 27.34
CA TYR A 328 22.80 -11.07 27.54
C TYR A 328 22.25 -12.44 27.12
N GLY A 329 23.07 -13.30 26.49
CA GLY A 329 22.62 -14.55 25.87
C GLY A 329 21.96 -15.53 26.84
N ARG A 330 22.59 -15.79 28.00
CA ARG A 330 22.07 -16.75 28.99
C ARG A 330 20.81 -16.28 29.72
N SER A 331 20.67 -14.96 29.93
CA SER A 331 19.50 -14.36 30.58
C SER A 331 18.29 -14.31 29.64
N LEU A 332 18.52 -14.09 28.33
CA LEU A 332 17.47 -14.05 27.31
C LEU A 332 17.06 -15.44 26.80
N GLN A 333 17.91 -16.46 26.94
CA GLN A 333 17.67 -17.81 26.44
C GLN A 333 16.43 -18.48 27.05
N ALA A 334 16.29 -18.46 28.39
CA ALA A 334 15.16 -19.08 29.08
C ALA A 334 13.80 -18.43 28.76
N PRO A 335 13.60 -17.10 28.90
CA PRO A 335 12.31 -16.47 28.61
C PRO A 335 11.96 -16.54 27.12
N PHE A 336 12.95 -16.52 26.23
CA PHE A 336 12.71 -16.66 24.80
C PHE A 336 12.28 -18.08 24.42
N LEU A 337 12.91 -19.11 24.97
CA LEU A 337 12.53 -20.50 24.73
C LEU A 337 11.13 -20.80 25.30
N GLU A 338 10.82 -20.33 26.50
CA GLU A 338 9.52 -20.48 27.14
C GLU A 338 8.40 -19.77 26.36
N TYR A 339 8.66 -18.55 25.88
CA TYR A 339 7.74 -17.80 25.02
C TYR A 339 7.47 -18.53 23.69
N LEU A 340 8.51 -19.09 23.06
CA LEU A 340 8.36 -19.86 21.82
C LEU A 340 7.58 -21.16 22.04
N GLN A 341 7.84 -21.88 23.13
CA GLN A 341 7.11 -23.09 23.49
C GLN A 341 5.63 -22.79 23.78
N GLN A 342 5.34 -21.66 24.46
CA GLN A 342 3.98 -21.24 24.75
C GLN A 342 3.22 -20.83 23.49
N GLN A 343 3.86 -20.12 22.55
CA GLN A 343 3.27 -19.83 21.24
C GLN A 343 2.99 -21.10 20.43
N LYS A 344 3.92 -22.06 20.45
CA LYS A 344 3.75 -23.37 19.80
C LYS A 344 2.57 -24.13 20.37
N ALA A 345 2.45 -24.22 21.69
CA ALA A 345 1.35 -24.92 22.37
C ALA A 345 -0.02 -24.28 22.06
N ASN A 346 -0.08 -22.95 22.04
CA ASN A 346 -1.30 -22.20 21.68
C ASN A 346 -1.72 -22.41 20.22
N LEU A 347 -0.76 -22.64 19.32
CA LEU A 347 -1.02 -22.90 17.90
C LEU A 347 -1.52 -24.35 17.66
N HIS A 348 -1.05 -25.34 18.44
CA HIS A 348 -1.56 -26.72 18.41
C HIS A 348 -2.95 -26.88 19.06
N ASN A 349 -3.16 -26.23 20.21
CA ASN A 349 -4.41 -26.31 20.96
C ASN A 349 -5.38 -25.20 20.55
N LYS A 350 -5.78 -25.19 19.28
CA LYS A 350 -6.99 -24.49 18.79
C LYS A 350 -8.29 -25.11 19.34
N VAL A 351 -8.27 -25.66 20.56
CA VAL A 351 -9.42 -25.95 21.44
C VAL A 351 -9.35 -25.01 22.64
N THR A 352 -8.87 -23.79 22.43
CA THR A 352 -9.21 -22.71 23.34
C THR A 352 -10.49 -22.14 22.77
N THR A 353 -11.59 -22.42 23.46
CA THR A 353 -12.83 -21.62 23.48
C THR A 353 -12.56 -20.21 22.97
N THR A 354 -13.39 -19.75 22.04
CA THR A 354 -13.47 -18.41 21.47
C THR A 354 -13.70 -17.32 22.53
N HIS A 355 -12.81 -17.22 23.51
CA HIS A 355 -12.64 -16.01 24.29
C HIS A 355 -11.73 -15.13 23.44
N GLN A 356 -12.34 -14.26 22.63
CA GLN A 356 -11.61 -13.11 22.10
C GLN A 356 -10.88 -12.48 23.28
N SER A 357 -9.56 -12.47 23.23
CA SER A 357 -8.77 -11.82 24.27
C SER A 357 -9.29 -10.38 24.42
N TRP A 358 -9.41 -9.89 25.65
CA TRP A 358 -9.81 -8.51 25.91
C TRP A 358 -8.95 -7.53 25.09
N LEU A 359 -7.68 -7.88 24.87
CA LEU A 359 -6.74 -7.18 24.01
C LEU A 359 -7.14 -7.20 22.52
N GLN A 360 -7.54 -8.34 21.95
CA GLN A 360 -8.09 -8.38 20.58
C GLN A 360 -9.37 -7.56 20.44
N THR A 361 -10.22 -7.55 21.46
CA THR A 361 -11.45 -6.74 21.46
C THR A 361 -11.13 -5.24 21.47
N ILE A 362 -10.17 -4.82 22.30
CA ILE A 362 -9.67 -3.43 22.31
C ILE A 362 -9.05 -3.05 20.96
N ILE A 363 -8.22 -3.93 20.40
CA ILE A 363 -7.60 -3.70 19.09
C ILE A 363 -8.67 -3.60 18.01
N PHE A 364 -9.69 -4.46 18.02
CA PHE A 364 -10.80 -4.40 17.08
C PHE A 364 -11.58 -3.10 17.23
N LEU A 365 -11.83 -2.63 18.45
CA LEU A 365 -12.47 -1.35 18.73
C LEU A 365 -11.63 -0.17 18.20
N ILE A 366 -10.30 -0.20 18.41
CA ILE A 366 -9.38 0.82 17.89
C ILE A 366 -9.39 0.82 16.36
N VAL A 367 -9.23 -0.34 15.72
CA VAL A 367 -9.27 -0.47 14.26
C VAL A 367 -10.61 0.01 13.70
N THR A 368 -11.72 -0.36 14.32
CA THR A 368 -13.06 0.09 13.93
C THR A 368 -13.19 1.61 14.07
N GLY A 369 -12.74 2.19 15.18
CA GLY A 369 -12.73 3.64 15.39
C GLY A 369 -11.89 4.38 14.35
N LEU A 370 -10.74 3.83 13.97
CA LEU A 370 -9.89 4.40 12.94
C LEU A 370 -10.50 4.26 11.53
N ILE A 371 -11.18 3.16 11.21
CA ILE A 371 -11.97 3.00 9.96
C ILE A 371 -13.10 4.03 9.91
N CYS A 372 -13.84 4.21 11.00
CA CYS A 372 -14.89 5.22 11.08
C CYS A 372 -14.32 6.63 10.88
N SER A 373 -13.17 6.95 11.49
CA SER A 373 -12.47 8.22 11.29
C SER A 373 -12.04 8.43 9.82
N PHE A 374 -11.57 7.37 9.16
CA PHE A 374 -11.23 7.41 7.74
C PHE A 374 -12.46 7.66 6.85
N VAL A 375 -13.59 7.00 7.12
CA VAL A 375 -14.86 7.23 6.41
C VAL A 375 -15.31 8.69 6.58
N VAL A 376 -15.26 9.21 7.81
CA VAL A 376 -15.56 10.62 8.10
C VAL A 376 -14.62 11.55 7.33
N SER A 377 -13.34 11.20 7.24
CA SER A 377 -12.34 11.97 6.47
C SER A 377 -12.64 11.98 4.96
N ILE A 378 -13.10 10.85 4.40
CA ILE A 378 -13.55 10.78 2.99
C ILE A 378 -14.76 11.69 2.77
N ILE A 379 -15.75 11.65 3.67
CA ILE A 379 -16.94 12.49 3.59
C ILE A 379 -16.54 13.97 3.61
N HIS A 380 -15.67 14.37 4.55
CA HIS A 380 -15.14 15.73 4.61
C HIS A 380 -14.39 16.12 3.33
N ALA A 381 -13.53 15.24 2.82
CA ALA A 381 -12.73 15.52 1.63
C ALA A 381 -13.62 15.75 0.39
N LEU A 382 -14.62 14.91 0.18
CA LEU A 382 -15.55 15.01 -0.95
C LEU A 382 -16.48 16.22 -0.82
N ALA A 383 -17.04 16.47 0.37
CA ALA A 383 -17.87 17.66 0.62
C ALA A 383 -17.09 18.97 0.36
N ASN A 384 -15.85 19.05 0.84
CA ASN A 384 -14.98 20.20 0.62
C ASN A 384 -14.56 20.34 -0.86
N LYS A 385 -14.46 19.23 -1.61
CA LYS A 385 -14.20 19.26 -3.05
C LYS A 385 -15.35 19.87 -3.83
N TYR A 386 -16.60 19.53 -3.48
CA TYR A 386 -17.79 20.13 -4.06
C TYR A 386 -17.82 21.65 -3.84
N GLN A 387 -17.62 22.08 -2.59
CA GLN A 387 -17.56 23.49 -2.20
C GLN A 387 -16.51 24.28 -2.96
N ARG A 388 -15.31 23.71 -3.17
CA ARG A 388 -14.26 24.34 -3.97
C ARG A 388 -14.69 24.49 -5.43
N ARG A 389 -15.36 23.48 -6.00
CA ARG A 389 -15.87 23.53 -7.37
C ARG A 389 -16.98 24.56 -7.55
N LEU A 390 -17.94 24.62 -6.62
CA LEU A 390 -19.02 25.61 -6.67
C LEU A 390 -18.48 27.03 -6.66
N ARG A 391 -17.48 27.31 -5.81
CA ARG A 391 -16.77 28.60 -5.77
C ARG A 391 -16.06 28.92 -7.08
N GLN A 392 -15.49 27.91 -7.75
CA GLN A 392 -14.86 28.12 -9.07
C GLN A 392 -15.91 28.49 -10.12
N TRP A 393 -17.06 27.82 -10.14
CA TRP A 393 -18.14 28.15 -11.08
C TRP A 393 -18.74 29.52 -10.85
N GLN A 394 -18.97 29.92 -9.59
CA GLN A 394 -19.44 31.27 -9.25
C GLN A 394 -18.50 32.35 -9.78
N ARG A 395 -17.18 32.18 -9.59
CA ARG A 395 -16.19 33.15 -10.11
C ARG A 395 -16.13 33.20 -11.63
N ILE A 396 -16.31 32.08 -12.32
CA ILE A 396 -16.37 32.06 -13.79
C ILE A 396 -17.59 32.84 -14.27
N ALA A 397 -18.76 32.62 -13.66
CA ALA A 397 -19.97 33.36 -13.97
C ALA A 397 -19.83 34.87 -13.66
N GLU A 398 -19.20 35.23 -12.55
CA GLU A 398 -18.90 36.63 -12.22
C GLU A 398 -17.93 37.27 -13.22
N ALA A 399 -16.89 36.55 -13.65
CA ALA A 399 -15.94 37.03 -14.65
C ALA A 399 -16.58 37.19 -16.03
N GLU A 400 -17.48 36.30 -16.43
CA GLU A 400 -18.27 36.43 -17.66
C GLU A 400 -19.20 37.65 -17.60
N ASN A 401 -19.87 37.88 -16.46
CA ASN A 401 -20.72 39.05 -16.26
C ASN A 401 -19.94 40.37 -16.24
N LEU A 402 -18.69 40.37 -15.75
CA LEU A 402 -17.80 41.54 -15.79
C LEU A 402 -17.26 41.83 -17.19
N ASN A 403 -17.04 40.81 -18.02
CA ASN A 403 -16.61 40.98 -19.41
C ASN A 403 -17.76 41.32 -20.37
N ALA A 404 -19.01 41.10 -19.95
CA ALA A 404 -20.22 41.42 -20.72
C ALA A 404 -20.77 42.83 -20.45
N LYS A 405 -20.25 43.52 -19.43
CA LYS A 405 -20.45 44.95 -19.19
C LYS A 405 -19.27 45.72 -19.74
#